data_AF-A0A1Y2HEW6-F1
#
_entry.id   AF-A0A1Y2HEW6-F1
#
_cell.length_a   1.000
_cell.length_b   1.000
_cell.length_c   1.000
_cell.angle_alpha   90.00
_cell.angle_beta   90.00
_cell.angle_gamma   90.00
#
_symmetry.space_group_name_H-M   'P 1'
#
loop_
_entity.id
_entity.type
_entity.pdbx_description
1 polymer ?
#
loop_
_entity_poly.entity_id
_entity_poly.type
_entity_poly.pdbx_seq_one_letter_code
_entity_poly.pdbx_strand_id
1 'polypeptide(L)'
;MDPNAPSPTAAPLRVAFQGIHGAYSESALCDFYAHHRNLDPVSPISPISSINASPVLTSTTPTSPSSPHPPTPRGSVLAVPYAHFDELFDALESGQADRGFVPVENTHSGSFPEINHLLRQRAVHITAEYVVKERHCLIGHEGVELSQLTEIRSHPAVLDQCRSYLRTLLALHPHISLVQSTDTAAAAHAAATHPSRTVAALASLSAARIHNLALLVATPLHPSNITTRYYEVSPVPLPVPPRHLAPKTVLAITLKNSPGTLFKALSCFALRDLNVGKIESRPQGGAQYPWELVFYLTVDASLNEASLKRALDNLEEYVTGCKVLGCFASWTQKAGEGVSRPYGL
;
A
#
# COMPACT_ATOMS: atom_id res chain seq x y z
N MET A 1 -39.90 -1.55 21.42
CA MET A 1 -38.59 -1.49 20.73
C MET A 1 -38.70 -0.37 19.73
N ASP A 2 -37.87 0.66 19.89
CA ASP A 2 -37.89 1.84 19.03
C ASP A 2 -37.29 1.48 17.66
N PRO A 3 -38.04 1.55 16.55
CA PRO A 3 -37.52 1.28 15.20
C PRO A 3 -36.56 2.36 14.68
N ASN A 4 -36.35 3.45 15.42
CA ASN A 4 -35.42 4.54 15.09
C ASN A 4 -34.12 4.55 15.92
N ALA A 5 -33.83 3.49 16.68
CA ALA A 5 -32.53 3.37 17.35
C ALA A 5 -31.41 3.23 16.29
N PRO A 6 -30.42 4.15 16.23
CA PRO A 6 -29.29 4.00 15.32
C PRO A 6 -28.56 2.70 15.62
N SER A 7 -28.43 1.84 14.61
CA SER A 7 -27.61 0.63 14.68
C SER A 7 -26.20 1.04 15.13
N PRO A 8 -25.56 0.34 16.10
CA PRO A 8 -24.22 0.70 16.54
C PRO A 8 -23.28 0.64 15.33
N THR A 9 -22.74 1.80 14.93
CA THR A 9 -21.69 1.87 13.91
C THR A 9 -20.57 0.95 14.34
N ALA A 10 -20.34 -0.13 13.58
CA ALA A 10 -19.24 -1.05 13.83
C ALA A 10 -17.93 -0.27 13.92
N ALA A 11 -17.07 -0.64 14.87
CA ALA A 11 -15.76 0.00 15.02
C ALA A 11 -14.99 -0.06 13.69
N PRO A 12 -14.23 1.00 13.34
CA PRO A 12 -13.47 1.02 12.10
C PRO A 12 -12.44 -0.10 12.08
N LEU A 13 -12.25 -0.71 10.90
CA LEU A 13 -11.17 -1.68 10.67
C LEU A 13 -9.82 -0.96 10.79
N ARG A 14 -8.96 -1.36 11.73
CA ARG A 14 -7.64 -0.75 11.92
C ARG A 14 -6.64 -1.44 11.01
N VAL A 15 -6.04 -0.68 10.11
CA VAL A 15 -5.08 -1.20 9.13
C VAL A 15 -3.74 -0.52 9.34
N ALA A 16 -2.76 -1.30 9.77
CA ALA A 16 -1.41 -0.83 10.01
C ALA A 16 -0.65 -0.63 8.70
N PHE A 17 0.12 0.45 8.60
CA PHE A 17 1.05 0.70 7.50
C PHE A 17 2.35 1.31 8.05
N GLN A 18 3.46 1.14 7.32
CA GLN A 18 4.73 1.75 7.69
C GLN A 18 4.84 3.16 7.10
N GLY A 19 5.21 4.13 7.95
CA GLY A 19 5.41 5.53 7.60
C GLY A 19 4.57 6.47 8.47
N ILE A 20 4.34 7.68 7.95
CA ILE A 20 3.50 8.70 8.57
C ILE A 20 2.31 9.04 7.66
N HIS A 21 1.33 9.76 8.20
CA HIS A 21 0.22 10.27 7.40
C HIS A 21 0.71 11.11 6.21
N GLY A 22 0.17 10.86 5.02
CA GLY A 22 0.58 11.42 3.74
C GLY A 22 1.53 10.55 2.93
N ALA A 23 2.06 9.46 3.49
CA ALA A 23 2.92 8.52 2.79
C ALA A 23 2.17 7.80 1.65
N TYR A 24 2.91 7.30 0.64
CA TYR A 24 2.33 6.52 -0.45
C TYR A 24 1.62 5.25 0.04
N SER A 25 2.13 4.59 1.08
CA SER A 25 1.51 3.42 1.69
C SER A 25 0.11 3.72 2.23
N GLU A 26 -0.09 4.87 2.89
CA GLU A 26 -1.42 5.29 3.35
C GLU A 26 -2.34 5.61 2.17
N SER A 27 -1.84 6.34 1.17
CA SER A 27 -2.63 6.67 -0.02
C SER A 27 -3.08 5.40 -0.76
N ALA A 28 -2.21 4.40 -0.88
CA ALA A 28 -2.50 3.12 -1.52
C ALA A 28 -3.50 2.29 -0.70
N LEU A 29 -3.34 2.26 0.62
CA LEU A 29 -4.27 1.63 1.56
C LEU A 29 -5.67 2.24 1.41
N CYS A 30 -5.79 3.56 1.53
CA CYS A 30 -7.07 4.25 1.44
C CYS A 30 -7.76 4.00 0.09
N ASP A 31 -7.00 4.04 -1.00
CA ASP A 31 -7.49 3.75 -2.35
C ASP A 31 -7.97 2.30 -2.50
N PHE A 32 -7.20 1.33 -2.00
CA PHE A 32 -7.55 -0.09 -2.00
C PHE A 32 -8.86 -0.36 -1.24
N TYR A 33 -9.00 0.15 -0.02
CA TYR A 33 -10.19 -0.11 0.79
C TYR A 33 -11.44 0.59 0.23
N ALA A 34 -11.31 1.82 -0.28
CA ALA A 34 -12.41 2.54 -0.88
C ALA A 34 -12.97 1.84 -2.13
N HIS A 35 -12.10 1.32 -3.01
CA HIS A 35 -12.51 0.78 -4.31
C HIS A 35 -12.69 -0.73 -4.35
N HIS A 36 -12.03 -1.48 -3.45
CA HIS A 36 -12.00 -2.95 -3.52
C HIS A 36 -12.56 -3.64 -2.29
N ARG A 37 -12.75 -2.91 -1.18
CA ARG A 37 -13.40 -3.43 0.05
C ARG A 37 -14.69 -2.70 0.41
N ASN A 38 -15.07 -1.64 -0.33
CA ASN A 38 -16.24 -0.80 -0.04
C ASN A 38 -16.24 -0.23 1.39
N LEU A 39 -15.06 0.11 1.91
CA LEU A 39 -14.90 0.75 3.23
C LEU A 39 -14.41 2.19 3.04
N ASP A 40 -15.06 3.13 3.71
CA ASP A 40 -14.71 4.54 3.62
C ASP A 40 -13.54 4.85 4.58
N PRO A 41 -12.43 5.44 4.10
CA PRO A 41 -11.32 5.85 4.96
C PRO A 41 -11.74 6.92 5.97
N VAL A 42 -11.42 6.72 7.24
CA VAL A 42 -11.59 7.71 8.30
C VAL A 42 -10.37 8.61 8.32
N SER A 43 -10.58 9.93 8.24
CA SER A 43 -9.49 10.89 8.41
C SER A 43 -8.93 10.80 9.84
N PRO A 44 -7.60 10.69 10.01
CA PRO A 44 -6.97 10.70 11.34
C PRO A 44 -7.11 12.06 12.04
N ILE A 45 -7.47 13.11 11.30
CA ILE A 45 -7.70 14.46 11.81
C ILE A 45 -9.21 14.71 11.85
N SER A 46 -9.86 14.23 12.89
CA SER A 46 -11.01 14.91 13.50
C SER A 46 -10.60 15.21 14.93
N PRO A 47 -10.77 16.46 15.43
CA PRO A 47 -10.44 16.74 16.81
C PRO A 47 -11.31 15.86 17.70
N ILE A 48 -10.68 15.04 18.52
CA ILE A 48 -11.33 14.44 19.68
C ILE A 48 -11.60 15.60 20.64
N SER A 49 -12.68 16.33 20.42
CA SER A 49 -13.22 17.29 21.37
C SER A 49 -14.72 17.46 21.15
N SER A 50 -15.47 17.31 22.24
CA SER A 50 -16.90 17.58 22.45
C SER A 50 -17.91 16.45 22.18
N ILE A 51 -17.87 15.41 23.02
CA ILE A 51 -19.10 14.85 23.58
C ILE A 51 -19.67 15.93 24.51
N ASN A 52 -20.62 16.72 24.01
CA ASN A 52 -21.73 17.39 24.72
C ASN A 52 -22.14 18.68 23.98
N ALA A 53 -23.25 18.62 23.25
CA ALA A 53 -24.24 19.70 23.19
C ALA A 53 -25.54 19.17 22.57
N SER A 54 -26.64 19.33 23.31
CA SER A 54 -28.03 19.06 22.92
C SER A 54 -28.48 19.86 21.68
N PRO A 55 -29.59 19.48 21.03
CA PRO A 55 -29.88 19.89 19.66
C PRO A 55 -30.57 21.25 19.60
N VAL A 56 -30.13 22.11 18.68
CA VAL A 56 -30.91 23.26 18.21
C VAL A 56 -31.66 22.82 16.95
N LEU A 57 -32.99 22.82 17.06
CA LEU A 57 -33.94 22.62 15.97
C LEU A 57 -33.90 23.80 15.00
N THR A 58 -33.62 23.55 13.71
CA THR A 58 -34.10 24.41 12.63
C THR A 58 -34.58 23.57 11.45
N SER A 59 -35.79 23.90 11.04
CA SER A 59 -36.67 23.27 10.05
C SER A 59 -36.13 23.24 8.64
N THR A 60 -36.30 22.10 7.96
CA THR A 60 -36.14 21.91 6.52
C THR A 60 -37.45 22.15 5.77
N THR A 61 -37.35 22.77 4.59
CA THR A 61 -38.36 22.71 3.52
C THR A 61 -37.94 21.66 2.48
N PRO A 62 -38.86 20.87 1.89
CA PRO A 62 -38.50 19.75 1.03
C PRO A 62 -38.60 20.10 -0.47
N THR A 63 -37.67 19.59 -1.28
CA THR A 63 -37.87 19.40 -2.73
C THR A 63 -37.27 18.06 -3.19
N SER A 64 -38.19 17.11 -3.42
CA SER A 64 -38.31 16.11 -4.50
C SER A 64 -37.19 15.10 -4.85
N PRO A 65 -37.57 13.89 -5.31
CA PRO A 65 -36.78 12.66 -5.13
C PRO A 65 -36.09 12.16 -6.41
N SER A 66 -34.93 11.50 -6.27
CA SER A 66 -34.45 10.56 -7.28
C SER A 66 -33.74 9.34 -6.66
N SER A 67 -34.22 8.16 -7.07
CA SER A 67 -33.71 6.80 -6.88
C SER A 67 -33.91 6.09 -5.52
N PRO A 68 -34.57 4.90 -5.49
CA PRO A 68 -34.77 4.09 -4.29
C PRO A 68 -33.70 3.00 -4.20
N HIS A 69 -32.48 3.35 -3.82
CA HIS A 69 -31.61 2.38 -3.17
C HIS A 69 -31.11 3.03 -1.87
N PRO A 70 -31.41 2.45 -0.69
CA PRO A 70 -30.78 2.91 0.53
C PRO A 70 -29.27 2.75 0.36
N PRO A 71 -28.44 3.76 0.67
CA PRO A 71 -27.00 3.57 0.72
C PRO A 71 -26.75 2.43 1.71
N THR A 72 -26.19 1.33 1.22
CA THR A 72 -25.73 0.26 2.10
C THR A 72 -24.76 0.90 3.10
N PRO A 73 -24.94 0.70 4.41
CA PRO A 73 -24.03 1.27 5.40
C PRO A 73 -22.63 0.74 5.11
N ARG A 74 -21.75 1.62 4.64
CA ARG A 74 -20.34 1.29 4.41
C ARG A 74 -19.66 1.23 5.77
N GLY A 75 -18.92 0.14 6.02
CA GLY A 75 -17.98 0.14 7.13
C GLY A 75 -16.88 1.16 6.89
N SER A 76 -16.09 1.45 7.91
CA SER A 76 -15.01 2.43 7.82
C SER A 76 -13.64 1.79 8.10
N VAL A 77 -12.58 2.40 7.57
CA VAL A 77 -11.19 1.94 7.75
C VAL A 77 -10.36 3.05 8.38
N LEU A 78 -9.56 2.70 9.39
CA LEU A 78 -8.62 3.60 10.06
C LEU A 78 -7.19 3.17 9.72
N ALA A 79 -6.45 4.03 9.02
CA ALA A 79 -5.03 3.81 8.74
C ALA A 79 -4.19 4.14 9.98
N VAL A 80 -3.39 3.19 10.46
CA VAL A 80 -2.57 3.33 11.67
C VAL A 80 -1.09 3.30 11.29
N PRO A 81 -0.36 4.43 11.46
CA PRO A 81 1.05 4.50 11.11
C PRO A 81 1.95 3.79 12.15
N TYR A 82 2.99 3.13 11.66
CA TYR A 82 4.08 2.56 12.45
C TYR A 82 5.44 2.99 11.87
N ALA A 83 6.44 3.17 12.72
CA ALA A 83 7.75 3.64 12.26
C ALA A 83 8.52 2.54 11.50
N HIS A 84 8.43 1.31 12.01
CA HIS A 84 9.16 0.15 11.49
C HIS A 84 8.22 -1.00 11.11
N PHE A 85 8.66 -1.86 10.18
CA PHE A 85 7.86 -3.01 9.78
C PHE A 85 7.70 -4.02 10.91
N ASP A 86 8.72 -4.25 11.74
CA ASP A 86 8.59 -5.12 12.93
C ASP A 86 7.44 -4.66 13.85
N GLU A 87 7.37 -3.36 14.17
CA GLU A 87 6.30 -2.80 15.01
C GLU A 87 4.91 -3.01 14.39
N LEU A 88 4.80 -2.87 13.06
CA LEU A 88 3.57 -3.15 12.33
C LEU A 88 3.14 -4.62 12.50
N PHE A 89 4.07 -5.57 12.39
CA PHE A 89 3.75 -6.99 12.55
C PHE A 89 3.47 -7.35 14.02
N ASP A 90 4.18 -6.75 14.97
CA ASP A 90 3.90 -6.90 16.41
C ASP A 90 2.49 -6.37 16.76
N ALA A 91 2.05 -5.29 16.11
CA ALA A 91 0.70 -4.75 16.26
C ALA A 91 -0.40 -5.70 15.72
N LEU A 92 -0.10 -6.46 14.67
CA LEU A 92 -1.01 -7.49 14.15
C LEU A 92 -1.13 -8.66 15.13
N GLU A 93 0.01 -9.15 15.64
CA GLU A 93 0.04 -10.29 16.56
C GLU A 93 -0.58 -9.95 17.92
N SER A 94 -0.46 -8.71 18.38
CA SER A 94 -1.07 -8.21 19.63
C SER A 94 -2.53 -7.76 19.50
N GLY A 95 -3.09 -7.73 18.29
CA GLY A 95 -4.47 -7.27 18.04
C GLY A 95 -4.66 -5.74 18.15
N GLN A 96 -3.57 -4.96 18.14
CA GLN A 96 -3.63 -3.50 18.05
C GLN A 96 -4.03 -3.02 16.64
N ALA A 97 -3.76 -3.84 15.62
CA ALA A 97 -4.25 -3.67 14.26
C ALA A 97 -4.93 -4.95 13.77
N ASP A 98 -5.95 -4.80 12.93
CA ASP A 98 -6.75 -5.94 12.43
C ASP A 98 -6.16 -6.50 11.11
N ARG A 99 -5.55 -5.63 10.31
CA ARG A 99 -4.85 -5.95 9.05
C ARG A 99 -3.58 -5.10 8.93
N GLY A 100 -2.64 -5.53 8.10
CA GLY A 100 -1.46 -4.75 7.72
C GLY A 100 -1.44 -4.51 6.22
N PHE A 101 -0.83 -3.42 5.78
CA PHE A 101 -0.68 -3.07 4.38
C PHE A 101 0.79 -2.72 4.10
N VAL A 102 1.48 -3.59 3.37
CA VAL A 102 2.95 -3.56 3.26
C VAL A 102 3.41 -3.54 1.80
N PRO A 103 4.37 -2.67 1.41
CA PRO A 103 4.95 -2.69 0.07
C PRO A 103 5.89 -3.89 -0.08
N VAL A 104 5.80 -4.62 -1.19
CA VAL A 104 6.64 -5.82 -1.43
C VAL A 104 7.52 -5.72 -2.65
N GLU A 105 7.16 -4.85 -3.60
CA GLU A 105 7.95 -4.61 -4.80
C GLU A 105 7.63 -3.23 -5.37
N ASN A 106 8.65 -2.51 -5.81
CA ASN A 106 8.51 -1.27 -6.56
C ASN A 106 9.37 -1.38 -7.83
N THR A 107 8.82 -0.95 -8.97
CA THR A 107 9.49 -1.12 -10.28
C THR A 107 10.79 -0.32 -10.42
N HIS A 108 11.05 0.64 -9.53
CA HIS A 108 12.29 1.42 -9.49
C HIS A 108 13.25 0.93 -8.39
N SER A 109 12.79 0.77 -7.15
CA SER A 109 13.67 0.36 -6.02
C SER A 109 13.83 -1.15 -5.86
N GLY A 110 13.07 -1.96 -6.60
CA GLY A 110 13.10 -3.42 -6.51
C GLY A 110 12.23 -3.98 -5.39
N SER A 111 12.57 -5.19 -4.93
CA SER A 111 11.82 -5.89 -3.88
C SER A 111 12.17 -5.39 -2.47
N PHE A 112 11.21 -5.46 -1.55
CA PHE A 112 11.39 -5.12 -0.13
C PHE A 112 11.62 -6.41 0.67
N PRO A 113 12.87 -6.83 0.91
CA PRO A 113 13.10 -8.21 1.31
C PRO A 113 12.86 -8.47 2.79
N GLU A 114 12.93 -7.43 3.62
CA GLU A 114 12.54 -7.46 5.03
C GLU A 114 11.09 -7.93 5.18
N ILE A 115 10.19 -7.50 4.28
CA ILE A 115 8.79 -7.93 4.30
C ILE A 115 8.65 -9.42 4.02
N ASN A 116 9.39 -9.93 3.01
CA ASN A 116 9.41 -11.36 2.72
C ASN A 116 9.89 -12.18 3.94
N HIS A 117 10.90 -11.66 4.66
CA HIS A 117 11.40 -12.26 5.89
C HIS A 117 10.34 -12.28 7.00
N LEU A 118 9.69 -11.14 7.26
CA LEU A 118 8.64 -11.01 8.28
C LEU A 118 7.44 -11.91 7.95
N LEU A 119 6.99 -11.95 6.70
CA LEU A 119 5.92 -12.86 6.25
C LEU A 119 6.26 -14.34 6.51
N ARG A 120 7.53 -14.72 6.32
CA ARG A 120 7.99 -16.09 6.59
C ARG A 120 8.02 -16.39 8.09
N GLN A 121 8.50 -15.47 8.92
CA GLN A 121 8.71 -15.71 10.36
C GLN A 121 7.46 -15.54 11.21
N ARG A 122 6.57 -14.60 10.85
CA ARG A 122 5.40 -14.23 11.66
C ARG A 122 4.18 -15.08 11.31
N ALA A 123 3.23 -15.15 12.24
CA ALA A 123 1.99 -15.91 12.08
C ALA A 123 0.91 -15.09 11.35
N VAL A 124 1.22 -14.66 10.12
CA VAL A 124 0.32 -13.87 9.29
C VAL A 124 0.19 -14.47 7.89
N HIS A 125 -0.90 -14.10 7.22
CA HIS A 125 -1.26 -14.56 5.88
C HIS A 125 -1.46 -13.37 4.95
N ILE A 126 -1.03 -13.51 3.70
CA ILE A 126 -1.35 -12.56 2.64
C ILE A 126 -2.80 -12.81 2.19
N THR A 127 -3.59 -11.75 2.19
CA THR A 127 -5.05 -11.77 2.00
C THR A 127 -5.50 -10.99 0.77
N ALA A 128 -4.66 -10.09 0.25
CA ALA A 128 -4.86 -9.37 -1.00
C ALA A 128 -3.53 -8.87 -1.57
N GLU A 129 -3.51 -8.60 -2.87
CA GLU A 129 -2.48 -7.81 -3.54
C GLU A 129 -3.08 -6.56 -4.17
N TYR A 130 -2.41 -5.42 -4.00
CA TYR A 130 -2.78 -4.18 -4.66
C TYR A 130 -1.59 -3.60 -5.42
N VAL A 131 -1.77 -3.36 -6.72
CA VAL A 131 -0.75 -2.80 -7.60
C VAL A 131 -1.18 -1.39 -8.01
N VAL A 132 -0.43 -0.37 -7.58
CA VAL A 132 -0.79 1.04 -7.75
C VAL A 132 0.35 1.83 -8.37
N LYS A 133 0.01 2.78 -9.25
CA LYS A 133 0.98 3.70 -9.85
C LYS A 133 1.24 4.87 -8.90
N GLU A 134 2.50 5.09 -8.58
CA GLU A 134 2.91 6.26 -7.81
C GLU A 134 2.87 7.52 -8.68
N ARG A 135 2.24 8.56 -8.14
CA ARG A 135 2.14 9.87 -8.79
C ARG A 135 2.84 10.90 -7.93
N HIS A 136 3.98 11.38 -8.41
CA HIS A 136 4.72 12.44 -7.75
C HIS A 136 4.18 13.80 -8.18
N CYS A 137 3.90 14.65 -7.20
CA CYS A 137 3.41 16.00 -7.40
C CYS A 137 4.42 17.00 -6.85
N LEU A 138 4.68 18.09 -7.57
CA LEU A 138 5.32 19.27 -6.99
C LEU A 138 4.27 20.05 -6.21
N ILE A 139 4.41 20.10 -4.90
CA ILE A 139 3.45 20.74 -3.99
C ILE A 139 4.13 21.85 -3.20
N GLY A 140 3.39 22.91 -2.90
CA GLY A 140 3.87 24.08 -2.15
C GLY A 140 2.72 24.94 -1.66
N HIS A 141 3.03 26.08 -1.05
CA HIS A 141 1.98 26.98 -0.58
C HIS A 141 1.12 27.51 -1.74
N GLU A 142 -0.16 27.70 -1.48
CA GLU A 142 -1.08 28.29 -2.46
C GLU A 142 -0.59 29.67 -2.92
N GLY A 143 -0.59 29.90 -4.24
CA GLY A 143 -0.18 31.17 -4.85
C GLY A 143 1.34 31.37 -5.00
N VAL A 144 2.20 30.46 -4.52
CA VAL A 144 3.64 30.57 -4.76
C VAL A 144 3.99 30.24 -6.21
N GLU A 145 4.76 31.11 -6.85
CA GLU A 145 5.27 30.88 -8.20
C GLU A 145 6.54 30.03 -8.16
N LEU A 146 6.80 29.25 -9.23
CA LEU A 146 8.02 28.44 -9.35
C LEU A 146 9.30 29.29 -9.26
N SER A 147 9.25 30.54 -9.74
CA SER A 147 10.34 31.51 -9.67
C SER A 147 10.71 31.91 -8.23
N GLN A 148 9.76 31.85 -7.31
CA GLN A 148 9.93 32.24 -5.91
C GLN A 148 10.46 31.10 -5.03
N LEU A 149 10.49 29.87 -5.55
CA LEU A 149 10.98 28.73 -4.79
C LEU A 149 12.46 28.88 -4.47
N THR A 150 12.84 28.47 -3.26
CA THR A 150 14.24 28.42 -2.81
C THR A 150 14.72 26.98 -2.66
N GLU A 151 13.82 26.06 -2.32
CA GLU A 151 14.14 24.66 -2.08
C GLU A 151 13.04 23.72 -2.60
N ILE A 152 13.46 22.55 -3.08
CA ILE A 152 12.58 21.41 -3.34
C ILE A 152 13.05 20.24 -2.48
N ARG A 153 12.16 19.74 -1.62
CA ARG A 153 12.43 18.66 -0.66
C ARG A 153 11.78 17.34 -1.08
N SER A 154 12.49 16.23 -0.92
CA SER A 154 11.90 14.89 -1.03
C SER A 154 12.86 13.79 -0.55
N HIS A 155 12.37 12.55 -0.51
CA HIS A 155 13.20 11.37 -0.33
C HIS A 155 14.19 11.22 -1.50
N PRO A 156 15.45 10.79 -1.28
CA PRO A 156 16.45 10.63 -2.34
C PRO A 156 15.97 9.83 -3.55
N ALA A 157 15.21 8.73 -3.32
CA ALA A 157 14.67 7.92 -4.41
C ALA A 157 13.68 8.71 -5.28
N VAL A 158 12.83 9.55 -4.69
CA VAL A 158 11.84 10.35 -5.45
C VAL A 158 12.50 11.50 -6.19
N LEU A 159 13.57 12.09 -5.63
CA LEU A 159 14.39 13.06 -6.36
C LEU A 159 15.03 12.44 -7.60
N ASP A 160 15.57 11.21 -7.50
CA ASP A 160 16.15 10.50 -8.64
C ASP A 160 15.09 10.12 -9.69
N GLN A 161 13.94 9.62 -9.24
CA GLN A 161 12.79 9.32 -10.12
C GLN A 161 12.30 10.55 -10.89
N CYS A 162 12.39 11.74 -10.29
CA CYS A 162 11.98 13.00 -10.91
C CYS A 162 13.14 13.76 -11.59
N ARG A 163 14.32 13.14 -11.73
CA ARG A 163 15.56 13.82 -12.19
C ARG A 163 15.42 14.54 -13.53
N SER A 164 14.70 13.95 -14.49
CA SER A 164 14.50 14.56 -15.80
C SER A 164 13.73 15.89 -15.70
N TYR A 165 12.65 15.90 -14.91
CA TYR A 165 11.86 17.09 -14.65
C TYR A 165 12.66 18.13 -13.85
N LEU A 166 13.32 17.70 -12.77
CA LEU A 166 14.13 18.57 -11.94
C LEU A 166 15.26 19.24 -12.73
N ARG A 167 15.90 18.53 -13.65
CA ARG A 167 16.93 19.11 -14.52
C ARG A 167 16.39 20.27 -15.36
N THR A 168 15.21 20.12 -15.95
CA THR A 168 14.57 21.18 -16.74
C THR A 168 14.17 22.36 -15.86
N LEU A 169 13.59 22.09 -14.69
CA LEU A 169 13.18 23.13 -13.74
C LEU A 169 14.38 23.94 -13.23
N LEU A 170 15.46 23.27 -12.82
CA LEU A 170 16.67 23.90 -12.31
C LEU A 170 17.45 24.68 -13.40
N ALA A 171 17.34 24.28 -14.67
CA ALA A 171 17.89 25.07 -15.77
C ALA A 171 17.18 26.42 -15.95
N LEU A 172 15.88 26.50 -15.63
CA LEU A 172 15.09 27.73 -15.66
C LEU A 172 15.22 28.55 -14.35
N HIS A 173 15.49 27.86 -13.23
CA HIS A 173 15.55 28.45 -11.89
C HIS A 173 16.79 27.94 -11.12
N PRO A 174 18.00 28.42 -11.48
CA PRO A 174 19.25 27.89 -10.93
C PRO A 174 19.48 28.21 -9.45
N HIS A 175 18.68 29.09 -8.86
CA HIS A 175 18.71 29.43 -7.43
C HIS A 175 17.99 28.40 -6.54
N ILE A 176 17.17 27.52 -7.11
CA ILE A 176 16.49 26.47 -6.36
C ILE A 176 17.49 25.38 -5.96
N SER A 177 17.49 25.00 -4.69
CA SER A 177 18.29 23.88 -4.18
C SER A 177 17.44 22.62 -3.98
N LEU A 178 18.05 21.44 -4.19
CA LEU A 178 17.42 20.15 -3.87
C LEU A 178 17.87 19.72 -2.48
N VAL A 179 16.92 19.40 -1.60
CA VAL A 179 17.18 19.01 -0.21
C VAL A 179 16.61 17.63 0.06
N GLN A 180 17.44 16.74 0.58
CA GLN A 180 17.03 15.38 0.92
C GLN A 180 16.24 15.37 2.23
N SER A 181 15.16 14.58 2.27
CA SER A 181 14.33 14.34 3.44
C SER A 181 14.27 12.84 3.75
N THR A 182 13.92 12.51 5.00
CA THR A 182 13.80 11.12 5.47
C THR A 182 12.71 10.35 4.73
N ASP A 183 11.62 11.02 4.37
CA ASP A 183 10.55 10.48 3.54
C ASP A 183 9.79 11.62 2.83
N THR A 184 8.86 11.27 1.93
CA THR A 184 8.11 12.26 1.14
C THR A 184 7.03 13.01 1.91
N ALA A 185 6.43 12.40 2.93
CA ALA A 185 5.42 13.05 3.75
C ALA A 185 6.09 14.03 4.74
N ALA A 186 7.26 13.71 5.26
CA ALA A 186 8.11 14.61 6.05
C ALA A 186 8.56 15.81 5.20
N ALA A 187 8.88 15.60 3.93
CA ALA A 187 9.17 16.70 3.00
C ALA A 187 7.96 17.62 2.81
N ALA A 188 6.75 17.07 2.65
CA ALA A 188 5.52 17.85 2.55
C ALA A 188 5.22 18.63 3.84
N HIS A 189 5.39 18.00 5.00
CA HIS A 189 5.24 18.65 6.30
C HIS A 189 6.26 19.79 6.48
N ALA A 190 7.52 19.58 6.10
CA ALA A 190 8.56 20.59 6.15
C ALA A 190 8.24 21.78 5.22
N ALA A 191 7.71 21.52 4.02
CA ALA A 191 7.28 22.57 3.11
C ALA A 191 6.12 23.40 3.69
N ALA A 192 5.12 22.74 4.29
CA ALA A 192 3.94 23.41 4.86
C ALA A 192 4.23 24.22 6.13
N THR A 193 5.24 23.82 6.90
CA THR A 193 5.63 24.49 8.15
C THR A 193 6.72 25.53 7.94
N HIS A 194 7.31 25.63 6.75
CA HIS A 194 8.43 26.53 6.49
C HIS A 194 8.00 28.01 6.50
N PRO A 195 8.63 28.88 7.32
CA PRO A 195 8.18 30.28 7.47
C PRO A 195 8.20 31.10 6.19
N SER A 196 9.16 30.86 5.30
CA SER A 196 9.30 31.63 4.05
C SER A 196 8.23 31.31 3.02
N ARG A 197 7.53 30.18 3.14
CA ARG A 197 6.59 29.64 2.15
C ARG A 197 7.15 29.40 0.74
N THR A 198 8.47 29.55 0.56
CA THR A 198 9.21 29.34 -0.70
C THR A 198 9.76 27.92 -0.83
N VAL A 199 9.38 27.01 0.06
CA VAL A 199 9.82 25.62 0.03
C VAL A 199 8.71 24.78 -0.60
N ALA A 200 9.08 24.00 -1.61
CA ALA A 200 8.21 23.01 -2.22
C ALA A 200 8.65 21.59 -1.85
N ALA A 201 7.77 20.62 -2.06
CA ALA A 201 8.07 19.21 -1.89
C ALA A 201 7.67 18.40 -3.12
N LEU A 202 8.41 17.32 -3.39
CA LEU A 202 7.93 16.23 -4.25
C LEU A 202 7.30 15.16 -3.36
N ALA A 203 5.97 15.04 -3.43
CA ALA A 203 5.23 14.12 -2.58
C ALA A 203 3.93 13.63 -3.25
N SER A 204 3.17 12.83 -2.52
CA SER A 204 1.86 12.33 -2.97
C SER A 204 0.82 13.45 -2.99
N LEU A 205 -0.24 13.29 -3.80
CA LEU A 205 -1.40 14.17 -3.75
C LEU A 205 -2.10 14.13 -2.37
N SER A 206 -2.02 12.98 -1.67
CA SER A 206 -2.57 12.84 -0.32
C SER A 206 -1.85 13.75 0.68
N ALA A 207 -0.51 13.80 0.61
CA ALA A 207 0.30 14.69 1.44
C ALA A 207 -0.05 16.16 1.21
N ALA A 208 -0.34 16.56 -0.04
CA ALA A 208 -0.80 17.90 -0.37
C ALA A 208 -2.08 18.26 0.41
N ARG A 209 -3.06 17.36 0.42
CA ARG A 209 -4.35 17.56 1.12
C ARG A 209 -4.17 17.62 2.63
N ILE A 210 -3.41 16.69 3.20
CA ILE A 210 -3.17 16.61 4.65
C ILE A 210 -2.49 17.87 5.19
N HIS A 211 -1.58 18.45 4.40
CA HIS A 211 -0.82 19.63 4.80
C HIS A 211 -1.34 20.95 4.20
N ASN A 212 -2.52 20.96 3.57
CA ASN A 212 -3.10 22.14 2.92
C ASN A 212 -2.14 22.83 1.94
N LEU A 213 -1.44 22.04 1.13
CA LEU A 213 -0.55 22.51 0.07
C LEU A 213 -1.24 22.41 -1.29
N ALA A 214 -0.91 23.35 -2.17
CA ALA A 214 -1.39 23.39 -3.55
C ALA A 214 -0.44 22.65 -4.49
N LEU A 215 -1.00 22.12 -5.58
CA LEU A 215 -0.21 21.64 -6.71
C LEU A 215 0.38 22.84 -7.45
N LEU A 216 1.72 22.91 -7.53
CA LEU A 216 2.40 23.97 -8.28
C LEU A 216 2.43 23.67 -9.79
N VAL A 217 2.18 22.41 -10.15
CA VAL A 217 2.08 21.94 -11.54
C VAL A 217 0.86 21.04 -11.68
N ALA A 218 0.03 21.30 -12.69
CA ALA A 218 -1.26 20.64 -12.89
C ALA A 218 -1.18 19.14 -13.21
N THR A 219 -0.04 18.67 -13.73
CA THR A 219 0.18 17.26 -14.05
C THR A 219 1.21 16.65 -13.10
N PRO A 220 1.02 15.40 -12.65
CA PRO A 220 2.09 14.64 -12.02
C PRO A 220 3.37 14.70 -12.85
N LEU A 221 4.50 14.80 -12.17
CA LEU A 221 5.79 15.00 -12.80
C LEU A 221 6.19 13.73 -13.55
N HIS A 222 6.04 13.77 -14.88
CA HIS A 222 6.27 12.67 -15.81
C HIS A 222 5.28 11.48 -15.63
N PRO A 223 5.00 10.69 -16.68
CA PRO A 223 4.45 9.35 -16.49
C PRO A 223 5.51 8.50 -15.76
N SER A 224 5.56 8.60 -14.44
CA SER A 224 6.17 7.56 -13.64
C SER A 224 5.33 6.31 -13.87
N ASN A 225 5.82 5.41 -14.72
CA ASN A 225 5.37 4.01 -14.72
C ASN A 225 5.82 3.28 -13.43
N ILE A 226 6.28 4.05 -12.43
CA ILE A 226 6.66 3.58 -11.11
C ILE A 226 5.42 3.03 -10.47
N THR A 227 5.47 1.72 -10.26
CA THR A 227 4.35 0.95 -9.77
C THR A 227 4.83 0.23 -8.52
N THR A 228 4.05 0.34 -7.47
CA THR A 228 4.32 -0.35 -6.21
C THR A 228 3.24 -1.41 -6.00
N ARG A 229 3.69 -2.63 -5.72
CA ARG A 229 2.87 -3.75 -5.31
C ARG A 229 2.86 -3.79 -3.79
N TYR A 230 1.66 -3.83 -3.24
CA TYR A 230 1.37 -3.97 -1.82
C TYR A 230 0.67 -5.29 -1.55
N TYR A 231 0.87 -5.83 -0.35
CA TYR A 231 0.09 -6.93 0.20
C TYR A 231 -0.74 -6.44 1.39
N GLU A 232 -2.00 -6.87 1.43
CA GLU A 232 -2.79 -6.87 2.66
C GLU A 232 -2.46 -8.14 3.43
N VAL A 233 -2.06 -8.02 4.69
CA VAL A 233 -1.70 -9.13 5.57
C VAL A 233 -2.61 -9.20 6.77
N SER A 234 -2.80 -10.39 7.33
CA SER A 234 -3.59 -10.57 8.53
C SER A 234 -3.19 -11.79 9.35
N PRO A 235 -3.34 -11.74 10.68
CA PRO A 235 -3.22 -12.93 11.55
C PRO A 235 -4.25 -14.01 11.21
N VAL A 236 -5.41 -13.64 10.66
CA VAL A 236 -6.49 -14.57 10.32
C VAL A 236 -6.52 -14.80 8.80
N PRO A 237 -6.35 -16.05 8.34
CA PRO A 237 -6.43 -16.34 6.91
C PRO A 237 -7.84 -16.08 6.38
N LEU A 238 -7.93 -15.57 5.15
CA LEU A 238 -9.19 -15.47 4.44
C LEU A 238 -9.50 -16.76 3.67
N PRO A 239 -10.77 -17.05 3.38
CA PRO A 239 -11.13 -18.14 2.47
C PRO A 239 -10.43 -17.99 1.12
N VAL A 240 -10.03 -19.12 0.54
CA VAL A 240 -9.42 -19.15 -0.79
C VAL A 240 -10.38 -18.50 -1.81
N PRO A 241 -9.94 -17.47 -2.55
CA PRO A 241 -10.82 -16.78 -3.49
C PRO A 241 -11.35 -17.72 -4.58
N PRO A 242 -12.56 -17.45 -5.11
CA PRO A 242 -13.07 -18.15 -6.28
C PRO A 242 -12.13 -18.05 -7.49
N ARG A 243 -12.11 -19.11 -8.32
CA ARG A 243 -11.22 -19.21 -9.49
C ARG A 243 -11.36 -18.06 -10.50
N HIS A 244 -12.58 -17.50 -10.64
CA HIS A 244 -12.83 -16.38 -11.58
C HIS A 244 -12.13 -15.06 -11.19
N LEU A 245 -11.60 -14.96 -9.97
CA LEU A 245 -10.79 -13.82 -9.52
C LEU A 245 -9.29 -13.99 -9.83
N ALA A 246 -8.91 -15.05 -10.58
CA ALA A 246 -7.53 -15.37 -10.95
C ALA A 246 -6.57 -15.30 -9.73
N PRO A 247 -6.83 -16.08 -8.67
CA PRO A 247 -6.07 -16.00 -7.44
C PRO A 247 -4.59 -16.37 -7.66
N LYS A 248 -3.73 -15.71 -6.89
CA LYS A 248 -2.29 -16.01 -6.82
C LYS A 248 -1.97 -16.68 -5.49
N THR A 249 -1.02 -17.60 -5.52
CA THR A 249 -0.46 -18.25 -4.32
C THR A 249 0.99 -17.84 -4.15
N VAL A 250 1.34 -17.37 -2.95
CA VAL A 250 2.72 -17.03 -2.60
C VAL A 250 3.29 -18.10 -1.68
N LEU A 251 4.49 -18.59 -2.00
CA LEU A 251 5.20 -19.65 -1.30
C LEU A 251 6.57 -19.14 -0.84
N ALA A 252 7.00 -19.55 0.36
CA ALA A 252 8.38 -19.51 0.78
C ALA A 252 8.90 -20.95 0.86
N ILE A 253 9.81 -21.30 -0.04
CA ILE A 253 10.41 -22.63 -0.11
C ILE A 253 11.87 -22.58 0.31
N THR A 254 12.34 -23.61 0.98
CA THR A 254 13.74 -23.73 1.43
C THR A 254 14.38 -24.87 0.68
N LEU A 255 15.53 -24.59 0.07
CA LEU A 255 16.27 -25.53 -0.75
C LEU A 255 17.71 -25.65 -0.23
N LYS A 256 18.25 -26.87 -0.32
CA LYS A 256 19.70 -27.08 -0.17
C LYS A 256 20.43 -26.38 -1.32
N ASN A 257 21.54 -25.72 -1.00
CA ASN A 257 22.40 -25.11 -2.00
C ASN A 257 23.28 -26.17 -2.68
N SER A 258 22.68 -26.91 -3.62
CA SER A 258 23.34 -27.91 -4.44
C SER A 258 22.95 -27.75 -5.92
N PRO A 259 23.80 -28.21 -6.87
CA PRO A 259 23.51 -28.08 -8.29
C PRO A 259 22.14 -28.67 -8.68
N GLY A 260 21.36 -27.89 -9.45
CA GLY A 260 20.07 -28.32 -10.00
C GLY A 260 18.88 -28.34 -9.03
N THR A 261 19.05 -28.02 -7.74
CA THR A 261 17.94 -28.05 -6.78
C THR A 261 16.81 -27.08 -7.15
N LEU A 262 17.15 -25.85 -7.55
CA LEU A 262 16.15 -24.88 -7.99
C LEU A 262 15.44 -25.32 -9.27
N PHE A 263 16.17 -25.90 -10.23
CA PHE A 263 15.58 -26.43 -11.46
C PHE A 263 14.53 -27.51 -11.16
N LYS A 264 14.86 -28.47 -10.29
CA LYS A 264 13.92 -29.52 -9.86
C LYS A 264 12.68 -28.92 -9.19
N ALA A 265 12.86 -27.98 -8.27
CA ALA A 265 11.74 -27.28 -7.63
C ALA A 265 10.84 -26.56 -8.65
N LEU A 266 11.42 -25.83 -9.60
CA LEU A 266 10.65 -25.11 -10.64
C LEU A 266 9.97 -26.06 -11.64
N SER A 267 10.56 -27.22 -11.93
CA SER A 267 9.94 -28.22 -12.81
C SER A 267 8.60 -28.75 -12.26
N CYS A 268 8.40 -28.73 -10.94
CA CYS A 268 7.12 -29.11 -10.30
C CYS A 268 5.96 -28.24 -10.81
N PHE A 269 6.23 -26.95 -11.04
CA PHE A 269 5.26 -25.98 -11.56
C PHE A 269 5.21 -25.99 -13.09
N ALA A 270 6.38 -25.92 -13.73
CA ALA A 270 6.47 -25.79 -15.18
C ALA A 270 5.85 -26.96 -15.95
N LEU A 271 6.03 -28.21 -15.47
CA LEU A 271 5.46 -29.41 -16.10
C LEU A 271 3.94 -29.55 -15.91
N ARG A 272 3.30 -28.60 -15.20
CA ARG A 272 1.86 -28.53 -14.95
C ARG A 272 1.25 -27.23 -15.49
N ASP A 273 1.98 -26.53 -16.36
CA ASP A 273 1.59 -25.25 -16.97
C ASP A 273 1.23 -24.16 -15.94
N LEU A 274 1.86 -24.21 -14.75
CA LEU A 274 1.68 -23.21 -13.71
C LEU A 274 2.68 -22.06 -13.90
N ASN A 275 2.16 -20.85 -14.15
CA ASN A 275 3.01 -19.67 -14.28
C ASN A 275 3.60 -19.25 -12.93
N VAL A 276 4.91 -19.08 -12.88
CA VAL A 276 5.63 -18.53 -11.72
C VAL A 276 5.98 -17.07 -12.04
N GLY A 277 5.12 -16.14 -11.61
CA GLY A 277 5.21 -14.71 -11.94
C GLY A 277 6.28 -13.94 -11.16
N LYS A 278 6.77 -14.48 -10.05
CA LYS A 278 7.87 -13.90 -9.26
C LYS A 278 8.73 -15.00 -8.64
N ILE A 279 10.04 -14.80 -8.68
CA ILE A 279 11.04 -15.60 -7.98
C ILE A 279 12.09 -14.68 -7.36
N GLU A 280 12.31 -14.82 -6.05
CA GLU A 280 13.36 -14.09 -5.33
C GLU A 280 14.10 -15.04 -4.40
N SER A 281 15.43 -15.07 -4.46
CA SER A 281 16.27 -15.92 -3.61
C SER A 281 16.91 -15.11 -2.47
N ARG A 282 16.99 -15.70 -1.28
CA ARG A 282 17.72 -15.15 -0.14
C ARG A 282 18.48 -16.25 0.60
N PRO A 283 19.69 -15.98 1.12
CA PRO A 283 20.33 -16.90 2.04
C PRO A 283 19.51 -17.01 3.33
N GLN A 284 19.33 -18.23 3.81
CA GLN A 284 18.79 -18.51 5.14
C GLN A 284 19.87 -18.14 6.18
N GLY A 285 19.82 -16.91 6.69
CA GLY A 285 20.69 -16.50 7.80
C GLY A 285 20.41 -17.37 9.03
N GLY A 286 21.46 -17.93 9.65
CA GLY A 286 21.35 -18.71 10.89
C GLY A 286 22.51 -19.71 11.09
N ALA A 287 22.87 -19.96 12.34
CA ALA A 287 24.02 -20.81 12.71
C ALA A 287 23.84 -22.30 12.35
N GLN A 288 22.59 -22.78 12.25
CA GLN A 288 22.30 -24.20 12.06
C GLN A 288 22.34 -24.67 10.60
N TYR A 289 22.06 -23.77 9.64
CA TYR A 289 22.02 -24.10 8.19
C TYR A 289 22.64 -22.97 7.34
N PRO A 290 23.95 -22.69 7.49
CA PRO A 290 24.58 -21.45 7.03
C PRO A 290 24.57 -21.19 5.51
N TRP A 291 23.99 -22.06 4.68
CA TRP A 291 23.96 -21.92 3.22
C TRP A 291 22.68 -22.44 2.58
N GLU A 292 21.61 -22.70 3.33
CA GLU A 292 20.31 -22.97 2.70
C GLU A 292 19.76 -21.71 2.03
N LEU A 293 19.04 -21.91 0.93
CA LEU A 293 18.45 -20.82 0.16
C LEU A 293 16.93 -20.83 0.33
N VAL A 294 16.39 -19.68 0.67
CA VAL A 294 14.96 -19.43 0.69
C VAL A 294 14.58 -18.82 -0.64
N PHE A 295 13.56 -19.37 -1.30
CA PHE A 295 12.97 -18.79 -2.49
C PHE A 295 11.53 -18.37 -2.20
N TYR A 296 11.21 -17.11 -2.52
CA TYR A 296 9.85 -16.59 -2.51
C TYR A 296 9.29 -16.69 -3.91
N LEU A 297 8.25 -17.50 -4.09
CA LEU A 297 7.60 -17.76 -5.36
C LEU A 297 6.18 -17.19 -5.35
N THR A 298 5.78 -16.53 -6.44
CA THR A 298 4.36 -16.23 -6.71
C THR A 298 3.90 -17.05 -7.89
N VAL A 299 2.88 -17.87 -7.68
CA VAL A 299 2.31 -18.78 -8.67
C VAL A 299 0.89 -18.31 -9.00
N ASP A 300 0.57 -18.18 -10.28
CA ASP A 300 -0.76 -17.76 -10.74
C ASP A 300 -1.73 -18.95 -10.72
N ALA A 301 -2.05 -19.44 -9.52
CA ALA A 301 -3.01 -20.51 -9.30
C ALA A 301 -3.61 -20.47 -7.90
N SER A 302 -4.84 -20.98 -7.79
CA SER A 302 -5.54 -21.18 -6.52
C SER A 302 -5.05 -22.42 -5.78
N LEU A 303 -5.01 -22.37 -4.45
CA LEU A 303 -4.84 -23.56 -3.59
C LEU A 303 -5.92 -24.63 -3.79
N ASN A 304 -7.08 -24.27 -4.38
CA ASN A 304 -8.13 -25.24 -4.69
C ASN A 304 -7.90 -25.97 -6.03
N GLU A 305 -6.96 -25.53 -6.86
CA GLU A 305 -6.68 -26.15 -8.16
C GLU A 305 -5.86 -27.43 -8.00
N ALA A 306 -6.31 -28.51 -8.65
CA ALA A 306 -5.65 -29.81 -8.58
C ALA A 306 -4.22 -29.79 -9.15
N SER A 307 -3.95 -28.94 -10.15
CA SER A 307 -2.60 -28.75 -10.71
C SER A 307 -1.63 -28.22 -9.66
N LEU A 308 -2.02 -27.19 -8.90
CA LEU A 308 -1.17 -26.62 -7.84
C LEU A 308 -0.98 -27.62 -6.69
N LYS A 309 -2.03 -28.32 -6.26
CA LYS A 309 -1.90 -29.37 -5.21
C LYS A 309 -0.88 -30.42 -5.61
N ARG A 310 -1.00 -30.98 -6.81
CA ARG A 310 -0.03 -31.97 -7.34
C ARG A 310 1.38 -31.40 -7.51
N ALA A 311 1.51 -30.09 -7.74
CA ALA A 311 2.81 -29.43 -7.82
C ALA A 311 3.46 -29.34 -6.43
N LEU A 312 2.67 -28.98 -5.41
CA LEU A 312 3.12 -28.91 -4.02
C LEU A 312 3.50 -30.30 -3.49
N ASP A 313 2.69 -31.33 -3.76
CA ASP A 313 2.98 -32.71 -3.35
C ASP A 313 4.33 -33.19 -3.91
N ASN A 314 4.62 -32.90 -5.18
CA ASN A 314 5.88 -33.28 -5.82
C ASN A 314 7.05 -32.38 -5.36
N LEU A 315 6.78 -31.14 -4.99
CA LEU A 315 7.78 -30.21 -4.47
C LEU A 315 8.34 -30.64 -3.12
N GLU A 316 7.54 -31.31 -2.28
CA GLU A 316 7.95 -31.87 -0.98
C GLU A 316 9.14 -32.84 -1.09
N GLU A 317 9.34 -33.48 -2.24
CA GLU A 317 10.49 -34.36 -2.50
C GLU A 317 11.83 -33.62 -2.60
N TYR A 318 11.80 -32.30 -2.84
CA TYR A 318 12.99 -31.49 -3.13
C TYR A 318 13.31 -30.42 -2.09
N VAL A 319 12.30 -29.96 -1.34
CA VAL A 319 12.44 -28.87 -0.37
C VAL A 319 12.80 -29.37 1.03
N THR A 320 13.54 -28.56 1.79
CA THR A 320 13.72 -28.75 3.24
C THR A 320 12.64 -28.05 4.06
N GLY A 321 11.88 -27.15 3.44
CA GLY A 321 10.72 -26.52 4.05
C GLY A 321 9.88 -25.79 3.00
N CYS A 322 8.56 -25.78 3.19
CA CYS A 322 7.61 -25.06 2.35
C CYS A 322 6.57 -24.39 3.26
N LYS A 323 6.40 -23.08 3.12
CA LYS A 323 5.34 -22.32 3.78
C LYS A 323 4.50 -21.63 2.72
N VAL A 324 3.19 -21.86 2.75
CA VAL A 324 2.24 -21.05 1.98
C VAL A 324 2.04 -19.74 2.74
N LEU A 325 2.43 -18.62 2.13
CA LEU A 325 2.29 -17.29 2.71
C LEU A 325 0.89 -16.71 2.49
N GLY A 326 0.19 -17.12 1.44
CA GLY A 326 -1.20 -16.74 1.19
C GLY A 326 -1.70 -17.17 -0.18
N CYS A 327 -3.02 -17.20 -0.33
CA CYS A 327 -3.70 -17.41 -1.59
C CYS A 327 -4.82 -16.38 -1.71
N PHE A 328 -4.69 -15.43 -2.62
CA PHE A 328 -5.46 -14.18 -2.60
C PHE A 328 -5.80 -13.69 -4.01
N ALA A 329 -6.78 -12.79 -4.10
CA ALA A 329 -7.08 -12.08 -5.33
C ALA A 329 -6.13 -10.89 -5.49
N SER A 330 -5.80 -10.56 -6.74
CA SER A 330 -4.94 -9.44 -7.10
C SER A 330 -5.76 -8.33 -7.74
N TRP A 331 -5.54 -7.10 -7.28
CA TRP A 331 -6.13 -5.90 -7.85
C TRP A 331 -5.04 -5.01 -8.42
N THR A 332 -5.28 -4.47 -9.60
CA THR A 332 -4.39 -3.48 -10.23
C THR A 332 -5.20 -2.23 -10.51
N GLN A 333 -4.71 -1.07 -10.08
CA GLN A 333 -5.34 0.20 -10.37
C GLN A 333 -5.42 0.39 -11.90
N LYS A 334 -6.64 0.49 -12.45
CA LYS A 334 -6.79 0.73 -13.89
C LYS A 334 -6.41 2.16 -14.25
N ALA A 335 -5.84 2.34 -15.44
CA ALA A 335 -5.57 3.66 -15.98
C ALA A 335 -6.89 4.45 -16.10
N GLY A 336 -7.00 5.55 -15.35
CA GLY A 336 -8.17 6.45 -15.36
C GLY A 336 -9.07 6.37 -14.11
N GLU A 337 -8.97 5.35 -13.26
CA GLU A 337 -9.87 5.18 -12.10
C GLU A 337 -9.50 6.06 -10.88
N GLY A 338 -8.40 6.81 -10.93
CA GLY A 338 -7.98 7.71 -9.84
C GLY A 338 -8.46 9.17 -9.92
N VAL A 339 -9.46 9.49 -10.78
CA VAL A 339 -9.91 10.88 -10.99
C VAL A 339 -11.41 11.10 -10.71
N SER A 340 -12.23 10.07 -10.51
CA SER A 340 -13.69 10.26 -10.40
C SER A 340 -14.25 9.96 -9.01
N ARG A 341 -14.07 10.91 -8.08
CA ARG A 341 -15.14 11.69 -7.43
C ARG A 341 -14.52 12.56 -6.33
N PRO A 342 -14.80 13.87 -6.30
CA PRO A 342 -14.35 14.73 -5.22
C PRO A 342 -15.04 14.25 -3.94
N TYR A 343 -14.25 13.93 -2.92
CA TYR A 343 -14.75 14.07 -1.55
C TYR A 343 -15.28 15.50 -1.45
N GLY A 344 -16.54 15.63 -1.02
CA GLY A 344 -17.38 16.80 -1.20
C GLY A 344 -16.66 18.15 -1.11
N LEU A 345 -16.62 18.82 -2.26
CA LEU A 345 -16.91 20.23 -2.42
C LEU A 345 -18.00 20.36 -3.47
#